data_AF-A0A7C1BE41-F1
#
_entry.id   AF-A0A7C1BE41-F1
#
_cell.length_a   1.000
_cell.length_b   1.000
_cell.length_c   1.000
_cell.angle_alpha   90.00
_cell.angle_beta   90.00
_cell.angle_gamma   90.00
#
_symmetry.space_group_name_H-M   'P 1'
#
loop_
_entity.id
_entity.type
_entity.pdbx_description
1 polymer ?
#
loop_
_entity_poly.entity_id
_entity_poly.type
_entity_poly.pdbx_seq_one_letter_code
_entity_poly.pdbx_strand_id
1 'polypeptide(L)'
;MEERIRRLLLDFQKNELTEHLVYKNLAKRTKGKNREILERISNDELKHYRIWKRHTGEDVKPDRFKIFLYGLMARIFGLTFAIKLMENGEVEAEKNYSEIEGVVPRAGEILEEETTHENLLISMIEEEKISYISSMVLGLNDALVELTGTLAGLTFALQNTRVVGLAGFITGIAASLSMAASEYLSQKSEEGKNPLKS
;
A
#
# COMPACT_ATOMS: atom_id res chain seq x y z
N MET A 1 -35.04 -10.30 -13.05
CA MET A 1 -33.58 -10.48 -12.85
C MET A 1 -33.37 -11.92 -12.42
N GLU A 2 -32.50 -12.67 -13.08
CA GLU A 2 -32.17 -14.04 -12.65
C GLU A 2 -31.55 -14.03 -11.25
N GLU A 3 -31.87 -15.01 -10.42
CA GLU A 3 -31.42 -15.13 -9.02
C GLU A 3 -29.88 -15.13 -8.90
N ARG A 4 -29.18 -15.58 -9.94
CA ARG A 4 -27.72 -15.56 -10.05
C ARG A 4 -27.19 -14.14 -10.25
N ILE A 5 -27.75 -13.39 -11.18
CA ILE A 5 -27.37 -12.00 -11.47
C ILE A 5 -27.65 -11.11 -10.25
N ARG A 6 -28.77 -11.34 -9.56
CA ARG A 6 -29.09 -10.61 -8.33
C ARG A 6 -28.04 -10.81 -7.25
N ARG A 7 -27.57 -12.05 -7.04
CA ARG A 7 -26.49 -12.35 -6.09
C ARG A 7 -25.18 -11.69 -6.47
N LEU A 8 -24.79 -11.77 -7.75
CA LEU A 8 -23.61 -11.08 -8.26
C LEU A 8 -23.67 -9.57 -7.96
N LEU A 9 -24.78 -8.91 -8.28
CA LEU A 9 -24.94 -7.47 -8.03
C LEU A 9 -24.84 -7.10 -6.54
N LEU A 10 -25.36 -7.95 -5.64
CA LEU A 10 -25.22 -7.74 -4.20
C LEU A 10 -23.77 -7.93 -3.73
N ASP A 11 -23.03 -8.86 -4.33
CA ASP A 11 -21.61 -9.08 -4.04
C ASP A 11 -20.75 -7.90 -4.52
N PHE A 12 -20.97 -7.40 -5.75
CA PHE A 12 -20.34 -6.16 -6.23
C PHE A 12 -20.67 -5.01 -5.29
N GLN A 13 -21.95 -4.76 -5.02
CA GLN A 13 -22.37 -3.71 -4.11
C GLN A 13 -21.68 -3.80 -2.73
N LYS A 14 -21.48 -5.02 -2.21
CA LYS A 14 -20.79 -5.22 -0.93
C LYS A 14 -19.29 -4.93 -1.02
N ASN A 15 -18.63 -5.36 -2.10
CA ASN A 15 -17.20 -5.14 -2.31
C ASN A 15 -16.91 -3.63 -2.43
N GLU A 16 -17.63 -2.93 -3.29
CA GLU A 16 -17.52 -1.48 -3.55
C GLU A 16 -17.65 -0.65 -2.26
N LEU A 17 -18.61 -1.01 -1.41
CA LEU A 17 -18.76 -0.35 -0.10
C LEU A 17 -17.61 -0.67 0.86
N THR A 18 -17.04 -1.86 0.74
CA THR A 18 -15.88 -2.30 1.52
C THR A 18 -14.62 -1.56 1.05
N GLU A 19 -14.34 -1.55 -0.25
CA GLU A 19 -13.23 -0.82 -0.89
C GLU A 19 -13.28 0.67 -0.59
N HIS A 20 -14.46 1.31 -0.73
CA HIS A 20 -14.68 2.70 -0.30
C HIS A 20 -14.11 2.95 1.10
N LEU A 21 -14.45 2.10 2.07
CA LEU A 21 -14.05 2.27 3.47
C LEU A 21 -12.57 1.94 3.68
N VAL A 22 -12.01 0.98 2.94
CA VAL A 22 -10.59 0.66 3.01
C VAL A 22 -9.77 1.83 2.47
N TYR A 23 -10.03 2.27 1.23
CA TYR A 23 -9.32 3.41 0.63
C TYR A 23 -9.45 4.68 1.47
N LYS A 24 -10.63 4.95 2.05
CA LYS A 24 -10.83 6.06 2.98
C LYS A 24 -9.97 5.94 4.24
N ASN A 25 -9.77 4.73 4.76
CA ASN A 25 -8.93 4.49 5.93
C ASN A 25 -7.45 4.58 5.61
N LEU A 26 -7.04 4.10 4.43
CA LEU A 26 -5.67 4.24 3.93
C LEU A 26 -5.34 5.71 3.71
N ALA A 27 -6.21 6.46 3.03
CA ALA A 27 -6.07 7.89 2.77
C ALA A 27 -5.80 8.72 4.04
N LYS A 28 -6.46 8.40 5.17
CA LYS A 28 -6.23 9.07 6.46
C LYS A 28 -4.81 8.90 7.01
N ARG A 29 -4.10 7.86 6.58
CA ARG A 29 -2.74 7.49 7.01
C ARG A 29 -1.69 7.87 5.97
N THR A 30 -2.11 8.26 4.78
CA THR A 30 -1.26 8.68 3.67
C THR A 30 -1.21 10.21 3.60
N LYS A 31 -0.18 10.77 2.96
CA LYS A 31 -0.01 12.22 2.78
C LYS A 31 0.24 12.60 1.33
N GLY A 32 0.12 13.90 1.05
CA GLY A 32 0.38 14.47 -0.27
C GLY A 32 -0.52 13.90 -1.37
N LYS A 33 0.05 13.73 -2.56
CA LYS A 33 -0.64 13.27 -3.77
C LYS A 33 -1.26 11.88 -3.61
N ASN A 34 -0.58 10.97 -2.90
CA ASN A 34 -1.08 9.60 -2.66
C ASN A 34 -2.38 9.60 -1.84
N ARG A 35 -2.52 10.54 -0.90
CA ARG A 35 -3.77 10.72 -0.15
C ARG A 35 -4.90 11.18 -1.08
N GLU A 36 -4.65 12.15 -1.95
CA GLU A 36 -5.66 12.68 -2.88
C GLU A 36 -6.14 11.59 -3.85
N ILE A 37 -5.23 10.75 -4.34
CA ILE A 37 -5.57 9.59 -5.19
C ILE A 37 -6.48 8.62 -4.43
N LEU A 38 -6.10 8.22 -3.21
CA LEU A 38 -6.91 7.29 -2.39
C LEU A 38 -8.28 7.89 -2.00
N GLU A 39 -8.35 9.19 -1.70
CA GLU A 39 -9.62 9.87 -1.43
C GLU A 39 -10.50 9.93 -2.68
N ARG A 40 -9.91 10.15 -3.86
CA ARG A 40 -10.63 10.15 -5.13
C ARG A 40 -11.22 8.77 -5.43
N ILE A 41 -10.38 7.73 -5.43
CA ILE A 41 -10.81 6.33 -5.66
C ILE A 41 -11.91 5.96 -4.69
N SER A 42 -11.69 6.20 -3.38
CA SER A 42 -12.74 5.99 -2.37
C SER A 42 -14.08 6.65 -2.72
N ASN A 43 -14.09 7.88 -3.23
CA ASN A 43 -15.34 8.53 -3.60
C ASN A 43 -15.98 7.93 -4.85
N ASP A 44 -15.19 7.40 -5.78
CA ASP A 44 -15.66 6.73 -6.99
C ASP A 44 -16.31 5.37 -6.65
N GLU A 45 -15.69 4.55 -5.81
CA GLU A 45 -16.29 3.33 -5.21
C GLU A 45 -17.67 3.59 -4.57
N LEU A 46 -17.81 4.71 -3.87
CA LEU A 46 -19.07 5.08 -3.25
C LEU A 46 -20.14 5.43 -4.30
N LYS A 47 -19.75 5.97 -5.45
CA LYS A 47 -20.67 6.20 -6.58
C LYS A 47 -21.08 4.87 -7.21
N HIS A 48 -20.13 3.97 -7.45
CA HIS A 48 -20.38 2.63 -7.99
C HIS A 48 -21.33 1.84 -7.09
N TYR A 49 -21.06 1.78 -5.78
CA TYR A 49 -21.98 1.23 -4.78
C TYR A 49 -23.42 1.78 -4.94
N ARG A 50 -23.57 3.10 -5.15
CA ARG A 50 -24.89 3.73 -5.34
C ARG A 50 -25.52 3.34 -6.67
N ILE A 51 -24.74 3.12 -7.73
CA ILE A 51 -25.23 2.63 -9.02
C ILE A 51 -25.77 1.21 -8.84
N TRP A 52 -25.01 0.32 -8.19
CA TRP A 52 -25.45 -1.04 -7.90
C TRP A 52 -26.70 -1.06 -7.01
N LYS A 53 -26.72 -0.25 -5.94
CA LYS A 53 -27.88 -0.09 -5.05
C LYS A 53 -29.17 0.30 -5.78
N ARG A 54 -29.09 1.14 -6.83
CA ARG A 54 -30.28 1.51 -7.62
C ARG A 54 -30.88 0.31 -8.36
N HIS A 55 -30.05 -0.67 -8.73
CA HIS A 55 -30.48 -1.86 -9.45
C HIS A 55 -30.90 -3.01 -8.51
N THR A 56 -30.24 -3.16 -7.36
CA THR A 56 -30.57 -4.18 -6.35
C THR A 56 -31.76 -3.77 -5.48
N GLY A 57 -31.96 -2.47 -5.24
CA GLY A 57 -33.00 -1.92 -4.38
C GLY A 57 -32.75 -2.16 -2.88
N GLU A 58 -31.59 -2.70 -2.51
CA GLU A 58 -31.28 -3.13 -1.14
C GLU A 58 -30.03 -2.45 -0.60
N ASP A 59 -29.96 -2.31 0.74
CA ASP A 59 -28.77 -1.84 1.44
C ASP A 59 -27.94 -3.02 1.95
N VAL A 60 -26.68 -3.10 1.52
CA VAL A 60 -25.72 -4.09 2.01
C VAL A 60 -24.79 -3.49 3.07
N LYS A 61 -24.30 -4.35 3.97
CA LYS A 61 -23.29 -3.98 4.98
C LYS A 61 -21.89 -4.30 4.46
N PRO A 62 -20.89 -3.45 4.73
CA PRO A 62 -19.51 -3.70 4.31
C PRO A 62 -18.91 -4.89 5.06
N ASP A 63 -17.88 -5.48 4.48
CA ASP A 63 -17.11 -6.54 5.11
C ASP A 63 -16.12 -5.97 6.14
N ARG A 64 -16.55 -5.94 7.41
CA ARG A 64 -15.71 -5.41 8.50
C ARG A 64 -14.42 -6.20 8.71
N PHE A 65 -14.40 -7.49 8.38
CA PHE A 65 -13.21 -8.32 8.51
C PHE A 65 -12.19 -7.94 7.45
N LYS A 66 -12.60 -7.80 6.18
CA LYS A 66 -11.72 -7.31 5.11
C LYS A 66 -11.17 -5.91 5.43
N ILE A 67 -12.01 -4.99 5.91
CA ILE A 67 -11.57 -3.63 6.29
C ILE A 67 -10.46 -3.69 7.34
N PHE A 68 -10.64 -4.51 8.37
CA PHE A 68 -9.64 -4.71 9.40
C PHE A 68 -8.36 -5.35 8.85
N LEU A 69 -8.49 -6.41 8.04
CA LEU A 69 -7.38 -7.14 7.46
C LEU A 69 -6.51 -6.27 6.57
N TYR A 70 -7.09 -5.53 5.61
CA TYR A 70 -6.34 -4.64 4.74
C TYR A 70 -5.68 -3.50 5.52
N GLY A 71 -6.37 -2.94 6.51
CA GLY A 71 -5.79 -1.95 7.42
C GLY A 71 -4.61 -2.50 8.23
N LEU A 72 -4.66 -3.77 8.63
CA LEU A 72 -3.57 -4.46 9.32
C LEU A 72 -2.40 -4.72 8.36
N MET A 73 -2.67 -5.20 7.15
CA MET A 73 -1.64 -5.44 6.13
C MET A 73 -0.91 -4.14 5.78
N ALA A 74 -1.63 -3.03 5.63
CA ALA A 74 -1.03 -1.72 5.36
C ALA A 74 -0.10 -1.28 6.50
N ARG A 75 -0.42 -1.63 7.74
CA ARG A 75 0.39 -1.29 8.91
C ARG A 75 1.65 -2.15 9.05
N ILE A 76 1.57 -3.44 8.68
CA ILE A 76 2.68 -4.39 8.85
C ILE A 76 3.63 -4.36 7.64
N PHE A 77 3.07 -4.38 6.44
CA PHE A 77 3.81 -4.54 5.18
C PHE A 77 3.91 -3.25 4.36
N GLY A 78 3.20 -2.19 4.75
CA GLY A 78 3.18 -0.91 4.06
C GLY A 78 2.00 -0.74 3.09
N LEU A 79 1.79 0.51 2.66
CA LEU A 79 0.66 0.93 1.82
C LEU A 79 0.61 0.17 0.49
N THR A 80 1.74 0.14 -0.23
CA THR A 80 1.92 -0.56 -1.50
C THR A 80 1.48 -2.03 -1.45
N PHE A 81 1.84 -2.77 -0.39
CA PHE A 81 1.46 -4.18 -0.26
C PHE A 81 -0.04 -4.35 -0.07
N ALA A 82 -0.66 -3.53 0.78
CA ALA A 82 -2.08 -3.60 1.05
C ALA A 82 -2.92 -3.31 -0.20
N ILE A 83 -2.51 -2.31 -0.98
CA ILE A 83 -3.16 -1.96 -2.25
C ILE A 83 -3.05 -3.11 -3.23
N LYS A 84 -1.85 -3.67 -3.45
CA LYS A 84 -1.71 -4.77 -4.41
C LYS A 84 -2.49 -6.02 -4.00
N LEU A 85 -2.66 -6.25 -2.70
CA LEU A 85 -3.49 -7.34 -2.18
C LEU A 85 -5.00 -7.09 -2.43
N MET A 86 -5.45 -5.84 -2.48
CA MET A 86 -6.82 -5.48 -2.85
C MET A 86 -7.07 -5.69 -4.35
N GLU A 87 -6.23 -5.12 -5.22
CA GLU A 87 -6.36 -5.23 -6.69
C GLU A 87 -6.47 -6.68 -7.16
N ASN A 88 -5.67 -7.59 -6.58
CA ASN A 88 -5.72 -9.01 -6.96
C ASN A 88 -7.09 -9.65 -6.66
N GLY A 89 -7.85 -9.11 -5.71
CA GLY A 89 -9.21 -9.54 -5.40
C GLY A 89 -10.24 -9.02 -6.41
N GLU A 90 -10.04 -7.82 -6.94
CA GLU A 90 -10.92 -7.18 -7.92
C GLU A 90 -10.79 -7.84 -9.31
N VAL A 91 -9.57 -8.15 -9.76
CA VAL A 91 -9.31 -8.89 -11.01
C VAL A 91 -10.05 -10.23 -11.06
N GLU A 92 -10.20 -10.89 -9.92
CA GLU A 92 -10.96 -12.15 -9.82
C GLU A 92 -12.48 -11.92 -9.93
N ALA A 93 -12.96 -10.76 -9.46
CA ALA A 93 -14.37 -10.35 -9.54
C ALA A 93 -14.77 -9.87 -10.96
N GLU A 94 -13.87 -9.18 -11.67
CA GLU A 94 -14.04 -8.71 -13.05
C GLU A 94 -14.28 -9.83 -14.06
N LYS A 95 -13.88 -11.07 -13.77
CA LYS A 95 -14.19 -12.21 -14.66
C LYS A 95 -15.69 -12.42 -14.86
N ASN A 96 -16.54 -11.95 -13.95
CA ASN A 96 -17.99 -12.06 -14.02
C ASN A 96 -18.68 -10.87 -14.71
N TYR A 97 -17.92 -9.87 -15.16
CA TYR A 97 -18.47 -8.61 -15.66
C TYR A 97 -19.29 -8.75 -16.95
N SER A 98 -18.87 -9.68 -17.81
CA SER A 98 -19.55 -10.03 -19.06
C SER A 98 -20.99 -10.54 -18.85
N GLU A 99 -21.31 -11.07 -17.66
CA GLU A 99 -22.67 -11.52 -17.32
C GLU A 99 -23.59 -10.35 -16.87
N ILE A 100 -23.02 -9.18 -16.56
CA ILE A 100 -23.70 -8.05 -15.90
C ILE A 100 -23.95 -6.90 -16.87
N GLU A 101 -23.09 -6.75 -17.88
CA GLU A 101 -23.20 -5.72 -18.93
C GLU A 101 -24.57 -5.73 -19.62
N GLY A 102 -25.17 -6.91 -19.78
CA GLY A 102 -26.51 -7.06 -20.37
C GLY A 102 -27.68 -6.61 -19.47
N VAL A 103 -27.44 -6.39 -18.16
CA VAL A 103 -28.49 -6.06 -17.18
C VAL A 103 -28.32 -4.65 -16.61
N VAL A 104 -27.08 -4.18 -16.48
CA VAL A 104 -26.77 -2.83 -15.99
C VAL A 104 -26.05 -2.08 -17.11
N PRO A 105 -26.75 -1.16 -17.82
CA PRO A 105 -26.17 -0.42 -18.96
C PRO A 105 -24.92 0.40 -18.61
N ARG A 106 -24.75 0.75 -17.32
CA ARG A 106 -23.60 1.50 -16.79
C ARG A 106 -22.44 0.62 -16.34
N ALA A 107 -22.56 -0.71 -16.41
CA ALA A 107 -21.49 -1.59 -15.98
C ALA A 107 -20.21 -1.30 -16.79
N GLY A 108 -20.31 -1.14 -18.13
CA GLY A 108 -19.14 -0.84 -18.96
C GLY A 108 -18.38 0.43 -18.52
N GLU A 109 -19.11 1.49 -18.12
CA GLU A 109 -18.50 2.72 -17.59
C GLU A 109 -17.73 2.46 -16.28
N ILE A 110 -18.30 1.65 -15.38
CA ILE A 110 -17.66 1.30 -14.10
C ILE A 110 -16.37 0.51 -14.38
N LEU A 111 -16.38 -0.47 -15.28
CA LEU A 111 -15.18 -1.26 -15.63
C LEU A 111 -14.04 -0.39 -16.20
N GLU A 112 -14.36 0.61 -17.03
CA GLU A 112 -13.35 1.56 -17.51
C GLU A 112 -12.79 2.44 -16.37
N GLU A 113 -13.65 2.81 -15.42
CA GLU A 113 -13.23 3.52 -14.21
C GLU A 113 -12.31 2.64 -13.33
N GLU A 114 -12.63 1.35 -13.14
CA GLU A 114 -11.77 0.38 -12.42
C GLU A 114 -10.39 0.26 -13.06
N THR A 115 -10.32 0.11 -14.39
CA THR A 115 -9.04 0.09 -15.11
C THR A 115 -8.25 1.38 -14.89
N THR A 116 -8.94 2.52 -14.77
CA THR A 116 -8.29 3.80 -14.48
C THR A 116 -7.77 3.85 -13.04
N HIS A 117 -8.51 3.29 -12.08
CA HIS A 117 -8.09 3.20 -10.68
C HIS A 117 -6.84 2.32 -10.55
N GLU A 118 -6.80 1.15 -11.19
CA GLU A 118 -5.62 0.26 -11.18
C GLU A 118 -4.39 1.02 -11.69
N ASN A 119 -4.49 1.73 -12.81
CA ASN A 119 -3.38 2.50 -13.37
C ASN A 119 -2.89 3.61 -12.43
N LEU A 120 -3.81 4.30 -11.75
CA LEU A 120 -3.46 5.32 -10.75
C LEU A 120 -2.72 4.67 -9.57
N LEU A 121 -3.19 3.52 -9.10
CA LEU A 121 -2.59 2.79 -7.98
C LEU A 121 -1.21 2.22 -8.34
N ILE A 122 -1.03 1.69 -9.56
CA ILE A 122 0.28 1.27 -10.07
C ILE A 122 1.25 2.44 -10.11
N SER A 123 0.84 3.59 -10.64
CA SER A 123 1.71 4.78 -10.72
C SER A 123 2.17 5.25 -9.33
N MET A 124 1.28 5.14 -8.33
CA MET A 124 1.58 5.46 -6.94
C MET A 124 2.60 4.48 -6.34
N ILE A 125 2.47 3.18 -6.65
CA ILE A 125 3.39 2.12 -6.19
C ILE A 125 4.78 2.30 -6.81
N GLU A 126 4.86 2.64 -8.10
CA GLU A 126 6.15 2.86 -8.76
C GLU A 126 6.92 4.05 -8.16
N GLU A 127 6.22 5.14 -7.84
CA GLU A 127 6.80 6.31 -7.18
C GLU A 127 7.40 5.96 -5.81
N GLU A 128 6.67 5.21 -4.98
CA GLU A 128 7.17 4.74 -3.67
C GLU A 128 8.34 3.77 -3.81
N LYS A 129 8.27 2.80 -4.73
CA LYS A 129 9.32 1.79 -4.93
C LYS A 129 10.64 2.42 -5.37
N ILE A 130 10.60 3.41 -6.27
CA ILE A 130 11.80 4.12 -6.74
C ILE A 130 12.47 4.87 -5.58
N SER A 131 11.68 5.56 -4.76
CA SER A 131 12.18 6.27 -3.57
C SER A 131 12.79 5.31 -2.54
N TYR A 132 12.13 4.18 -2.29
CA TYR A 132 12.57 3.17 -1.33
C TYR A 132 13.85 2.44 -1.78
N ILE A 133 13.98 2.08 -3.06
CA ILE A 133 15.21 1.47 -3.58
C ILE A 133 16.37 2.47 -3.53
N SER A 134 16.13 3.74 -3.86
CA SER A 134 17.15 4.79 -3.80
C SER A 134 17.70 4.97 -2.38
N SER A 135 16.81 5.14 -1.39
CA SER A 135 17.19 5.27 0.02
C SER A 135 17.87 4.01 0.57
N MET A 136 17.39 2.82 0.20
CA MET A 136 18.01 1.56 0.59
C MET A 136 19.43 1.41 0.02
N VAL A 137 19.64 1.71 -1.27
CA VAL A 137 20.95 1.60 -1.91
C VAL A 137 21.96 2.58 -1.28
N LEU A 138 21.52 3.82 -1.00
CA LEU A 138 22.36 4.82 -0.31
C LEU A 138 22.71 4.36 1.12
N GLY A 139 21.72 3.92 1.89
CA GLY A 139 21.94 3.42 3.25
C GLY A 139 22.82 2.16 3.29
N LEU A 140 22.67 1.26 2.31
CA LEU A 140 23.54 0.08 2.19
C LEU A 140 24.98 0.49 1.88
N ASN A 141 25.17 1.50 1.01
CA ASN A 141 26.50 2.01 0.67
C ASN A 141 27.18 2.64 1.90
N ASP A 142 26.46 3.46 2.66
CA ASP A 142 26.98 4.07 3.89
C ASP A 142 27.34 3.01 4.92
N ALA A 143 26.47 2.02 5.14
CA ALA A 143 26.72 0.91 6.05
C ALA A 143 27.94 0.07 5.62
N LEU A 144 28.08 -0.22 4.33
CA LEU A 144 29.21 -0.99 3.80
C LEU A 144 30.53 -0.23 3.97
N VAL A 145 30.55 1.07 3.69
CA VAL A 145 31.75 1.91 3.87
C VAL A 145 32.13 1.98 5.35
N GLU A 146 31.17 2.22 6.25
CA GLU A 146 31.39 2.30 7.69
C GLU A 146 31.89 0.97 8.27
N LEU A 147 31.25 -0.14 7.90
CA LEU A 147 31.63 -1.46 8.39
C LEU A 147 33.01 -1.88 7.87
N THR A 148 33.31 -1.58 6.59
CA THR A 148 34.60 -1.90 5.98
C THR A 148 35.72 -1.07 6.61
N GLY A 149 35.50 0.23 6.83
CA GLY A 149 36.46 1.09 7.52
C GLY A 149 36.70 0.65 8.96
N THR A 150 35.62 0.29 9.68
CA THR A 150 35.70 -0.19 11.07
C THR A 150 36.45 -1.52 11.16
N LEU A 151 36.14 -2.48 10.28
CA LEU A 151 36.84 -3.77 10.24
C LEU A 151 38.30 -3.62 9.83
N ALA A 152 38.63 -2.73 8.88
CA ALA A 152 39.99 -2.43 8.51
C ALA A 152 40.77 -1.85 9.71
N GLY A 153 40.20 -0.87 10.42
CA GLY A 153 40.79 -0.29 11.63
C GLY A 153 40.97 -1.32 12.75
N LEU A 154 39.95 -2.14 13.02
CA LEU A 154 40.02 -3.21 14.01
C LEU A 154 41.05 -4.27 13.64
N THR A 155 41.23 -4.59 12.36
CA THR A 155 42.25 -5.54 11.91
C THR A 155 43.67 -5.01 12.13
N PHE A 156 43.88 -3.70 11.98
CA PHE A 156 45.16 -3.07 12.34
C PHE A 156 45.39 -3.01 13.85
N ALA A 157 44.35 -2.72 14.63
CA ALA A 157 44.46 -2.55 16.07
C ALA A 157 44.51 -3.89 16.84
N LEU A 158 43.80 -4.92 16.34
CA LEU A 158 43.63 -6.20 16.98
C LEU A 158 44.23 -7.31 16.09
N GLN A 159 45.20 -8.03 16.63
CA GLN A 159 45.87 -9.13 15.91
C GLN A 159 45.03 -10.42 15.85
N ASN A 160 43.89 -10.48 16.54
CA ASN A 160 43.05 -11.67 16.62
C ASN A 160 41.83 -11.56 15.69
N THR A 161 41.88 -12.28 14.57
CA THR A 161 40.82 -12.30 13.55
C THR A 161 39.47 -12.77 14.07
N ARG A 162 39.42 -13.63 15.11
CA ARG A 162 38.15 -14.06 15.73
C ARG A 162 37.50 -12.93 16.51
N VAL A 163 38.31 -12.14 17.22
CA VAL A 163 37.81 -10.97 17.98
C VAL A 163 37.35 -9.89 17.02
N VAL A 164 38.10 -9.64 15.93
CA VAL A 164 37.71 -8.71 14.86
C VAL A 164 36.40 -9.14 14.20
N GLY A 165 36.26 -10.42 13.86
CA GLY A 165 35.03 -10.95 13.25
C GLY A 165 33.81 -10.83 14.18
N LEU A 166 33.98 -11.14 15.47
CA LEU A 166 32.90 -11.01 16.45
C LEU A 166 32.51 -9.54 16.64
N ALA A 167 33.50 -8.63 16.74
CA ALA A 167 33.26 -7.21 16.85
C ALA A 167 32.54 -6.66 15.61
N GLY A 168 32.99 -7.02 14.40
CA GLY A 168 32.33 -6.62 13.15
C GLY A 168 30.90 -7.12 13.03
N PHE A 169 30.63 -8.35 13.46
CA PHE A 169 29.27 -8.92 13.45
C PHE A 169 28.33 -8.15 14.39
N ILE A 170 28.77 -7.91 15.64
CA ILE A 170 27.99 -7.15 16.62
C ILE A 170 27.75 -5.73 16.12
N THR A 171 28.79 -5.05 15.64
CA THR A 171 28.69 -3.70 15.10
C THR A 171 27.78 -3.64 13.87
N GLY A 172 27.85 -4.62 12.97
CA GLY A 172 27.01 -4.66 11.77
C GLY A 172 25.52 -4.80 12.08
N ILE A 173 25.16 -5.66 13.05
CA ILE A 173 23.77 -5.78 13.52
C ILE A 173 23.32 -4.46 14.19
N ALA A 174 24.15 -3.91 15.07
CA ALA A 174 23.83 -2.67 15.78
C ALA A 174 23.64 -1.49 14.83
N ALA A 175 24.54 -1.33 13.85
CA ALA A 175 24.48 -0.28 12.84
C ALA A 175 23.23 -0.45 11.97
N SER A 176 22.93 -1.66 11.49
CA SER A 176 21.74 -1.94 10.68
C SER A 176 20.44 -1.57 11.41
N LEU A 177 20.33 -1.94 12.70
CA LEU A 177 19.17 -1.60 13.53
C LEU A 177 19.08 -0.09 13.79
N SER A 178 20.23 0.57 14.04
CA SER A 178 20.29 2.02 14.26
C SER A 178 19.88 2.80 13.01
N MET A 179 20.35 2.40 11.83
CA MET A 179 19.97 3.01 10.56
C MET A 179 18.49 2.82 10.25
N ALA A 180 17.95 1.60 10.44
CA ALA A 180 16.52 1.34 10.27
C ALA A 180 15.65 2.17 11.23
N ALA A 181 16.08 2.32 12.49
CA ALA A 181 15.38 3.14 13.48
C ALA A 181 15.44 4.64 13.12
N SER A 182 16.61 5.13 12.70
CA SER A 182 16.81 6.52 12.26
C SER A 182 15.97 6.86 11.03
N GLU A 183 15.91 5.97 10.05
CA GLU A 183 15.10 6.15 8.83
C GLU A 183 13.59 6.19 9.19
N TYR A 184 13.12 5.25 10.02
CA TYR A 184 11.75 5.25 10.51
C TYR A 184 11.39 6.53 11.29
N LEU A 185 12.28 7.01 12.16
CA LEU A 185 12.08 8.24 12.91
C LEU A 185 12.16 9.48 12.01
N SER A 186 13.04 9.48 11.01
CA SER A 186 13.20 10.57 10.04
C SER A 186 11.94 10.75 9.21
N GLN A 187 11.44 9.67 8.59
CA GLN A 187 10.18 9.70 7.84
C GLN A 187 9.01 10.19 8.70
N LYS A 188 8.94 9.74 9.96
CA LYS A 188 7.92 10.21 10.91
C LYS A 188 8.09 11.68 11.32
N SER A 189 9.29 12.24 11.27
CA SER A 189 9.61 13.61 11.70
C SER A 189 9.47 14.62 10.57
N GLU A 190 9.86 14.27 9.33
CA GLU A 190 9.64 15.10 8.14
C GLU A 190 8.16 15.34 7.89
N GLU A 191 7.35 14.34 8.19
CA GLU A 191 5.89 14.37 8.22
C GLU A 191 5.26 15.50 9.07
N GLY A 192 6.03 16.18 9.93
CA GLY A 192 5.59 17.29 10.79
C GLY A 192 6.30 18.64 10.55
N LYS A 193 7.25 18.75 9.62
CA LYS A 193 7.96 20.01 9.35
C LYS A 193 7.32 20.78 8.20
N ASN A 194 6.62 21.86 8.56
CA ASN A 194 6.11 22.86 7.62
C ASN A 194 7.31 23.58 6.94
N PRO A 195 7.51 23.51 5.61
CA PRO A 195 8.75 23.94 4.95
C PRO A 195 9.03 25.46 4.87
N LEU A 196 8.40 26.29 5.70
CA LEU A 196 8.50 27.76 5.62
C LEU A 196 9.27 28.43 6.77
N LYS A 197 10.19 27.71 7.41
CA LYS A 197 11.21 28.33 8.27
C LYS A 197 12.57 27.69 8.04
N SER A 198 13.31 28.22 7.08
CA SER A 198 14.62 28.82 7.35
C SER A 198 15.06 29.73 6.21
#